data_AF-A0A224XN41-F1
#
_entry.id   AF-A0A224XN41-F1
#
_cell.length_a   1.000
_cell.length_b   1.000
_cell.length_c   1.000
_cell.angle_alpha   90.00
_cell.angle_beta   90.00
_cell.angle_gamma   90.00
#
_symmetry.space_group_name_H-M   'P 1'
#
loop_
_entity.id
_entity.type
_entity.pdbx_description
1 polymer ?
#
loop_
_entity_poly.entity_id
_entity_poly.type
_entity_poly.pdbx_seq_one_letter_code
_entity_poly.pdbx_strand_id
1 'polypeptide(L)'
;YDGIFIGLLANLEQRSEIKRSGFDGFYTYFASNGITYGASWKNWNSLSKYADQNSLIFVPCISPGYSDGLPDTYTRHRLHGNYYDVGWRSAIAANTLLVAITSFNAWSEGSQIEPAIPRAINGYRYMDYEPERPQFYLDLTGWWISRFKK
;
A
#
# COMPACT_ATOMS: atom_id res chain seq x y z
N TYR A 1 29.02 9.28 3.10
CA TYR A 1 27.68 9.80 3.37
C TYR A 1 26.89 8.70 4.05
N ASP A 2 26.08 9.07 5.05
CA ASP A 2 25.18 8.16 5.75
C ASP A 2 23.76 8.27 5.17
N GLY A 3 22.88 7.30 5.41
CA GLY A 3 21.55 7.24 4.81
C GLY A 3 20.51 6.54 5.68
N ILE A 4 19.23 6.69 5.32
CA ILE A 4 18.11 5.98 5.96
C ILE A 4 17.76 4.75 5.13
N PHE A 5 17.93 3.57 5.70
CA PHE A 5 17.67 2.28 5.07
C PHE A 5 16.42 1.64 5.67
N ILE A 6 15.43 1.34 4.82
CA ILE A 6 14.14 0.78 5.24
C ILE A 6 13.98 -0.63 4.63
N GLY A 7 13.93 -1.66 5.49
CA GLY A 7 13.86 -3.06 5.08
C GLY A 7 12.43 -3.55 4.79
N LEU A 8 12.27 -4.55 3.93
CA LEU A 8 10.95 -5.15 3.69
C LEU A 8 10.54 -6.06 4.85
N LEU A 9 9.36 -5.82 5.43
CA LEU A 9 8.71 -6.72 6.39
C LEU A 9 7.50 -7.38 5.73
N ALA A 10 7.67 -8.64 5.34
CA ALA A 10 6.61 -9.53 4.90
C ALA A 10 6.05 -10.35 6.09
N ASN A 11 6.93 -11.00 6.84
CA ASN A 11 6.58 -11.90 7.95
C ASN A 11 6.91 -11.28 9.31
N LEU A 12 6.30 -11.79 10.38
CA LEU A 12 6.42 -11.21 11.72
C LEU A 12 7.85 -11.31 12.26
N GLU A 13 8.55 -12.40 11.98
CA GLU A 13 9.89 -12.71 12.49
C GLU A 13 10.93 -11.68 12.00
N GLN A 14 10.75 -11.18 10.77
CA GLN A 14 11.65 -10.25 10.10
C GLN A 14 11.81 -8.93 10.85
N ARG A 15 10.83 -8.52 11.69
CA ARG A 15 10.94 -7.29 12.49
C ARG A 15 12.22 -7.27 13.36
N SER A 16 12.57 -8.43 13.91
CA SER A 16 13.74 -8.62 14.76
C SER A 16 15.04 -8.69 13.96
N GLU A 17 14.98 -9.27 12.76
CA GLU A 17 16.12 -9.37 11.84
C GLU A 17 16.49 -7.99 11.31
N ILE A 18 15.49 -7.21 10.86
CA ILE A 18 15.64 -5.83 10.40
C ILE A 18 16.36 -4.99 11.46
N LYS A 19 15.92 -5.06 12.72
CA LYS A 19 16.59 -4.37 13.83
C LYS A 19 18.04 -4.81 13.99
N ARG A 20 18.30 -6.13 14.02
CA ARG A 20 19.66 -6.67 14.21
C ARG A 20 20.59 -6.34 13.05
N SER A 21 20.06 -6.21 11.84
CA SER A 21 20.80 -5.87 10.63
C SER A 21 21.14 -4.38 10.52
N GLY A 22 20.68 -3.54 11.46
CA GLY A 22 21.00 -2.12 11.49
C GLY A 22 20.20 -1.27 10.50
N PHE A 23 19.04 -1.75 10.03
CA PHE A 23 18.11 -0.91 9.28
C PHE A 23 17.47 0.14 10.21
N ASP A 24 17.18 1.31 9.65
CA ASP A 24 16.50 2.40 10.35
C ASP A 24 14.98 2.17 10.46
N GLY A 25 14.44 1.21 9.72
CA GLY A 25 13.01 0.96 9.69
C GLY A 25 12.58 -0.15 8.76
N PHE A 26 11.26 -0.25 8.55
CA PHE A 26 10.66 -1.23 7.66
C PHE A 26 9.40 -0.75 6.93
N TYR A 27 9.18 -1.29 5.73
CA TYR A 27 8.01 -1.08 4.87
C TYR A 27 7.36 -2.40 4.46
N THR A 28 6.13 -2.38 3.93
CA THR A 28 5.32 -3.60 3.75
C THR A 28 5.07 -4.00 2.29
N TYR A 29 5.33 -3.11 1.33
CA TYR A 29 5.18 -3.24 -0.13
C TYR A 29 3.83 -3.75 -0.67
N PHE A 30 3.41 -4.97 -0.37
CA PHE A 30 2.37 -5.68 -1.09
C PHE A 30 1.01 -4.95 -1.08
N ALA A 31 0.40 -4.85 -2.27
CA ALA A 31 -0.88 -4.19 -2.48
C ALA A 31 -2.08 -4.91 -1.86
N SER A 32 -2.01 -6.23 -1.78
CA SER A 32 -3.11 -7.08 -1.32
C SER A 32 -3.14 -7.20 0.20
N ASN A 33 -4.15 -6.63 0.83
CA ASN A 33 -4.38 -6.74 2.26
C ASN A 33 -4.55 -8.22 2.63
N GLY A 34 -3.73 -8.69 3.59
CA GLY A 34 -3.76 -10.06 4.08
C GLY A 34 -2.80 -11.03 3.37
N ILE A 35 -2.08 -10.62 2.33
CA ILE A 35 -1.15 -11.53 1.61
C ILE A 35 0.08 -11.88 2.44
N THR A 36 0.58 -10.93 3.23
CA THR A 36 1.66 -11.14 4.20
C THR A 36 1.28 -10.56 5.56
N TYR A 37 2.03 -10.90 6.61
CA TYR A 37 1.82 -10.32 7.94
C TYR A 37 1.97 -8.80 7.91
N GLY A 38 2.99 -8.28 7.22
CA GLY A 38 3.25 -6.85 7.07
C GLY A 38 2.15 -6.13 6.29
N ALA A 39 1.65 -6.73 5.20
CA ALA A 39 0.59 -6.15 4.38
C ALA A 39 -0.83 -6.34 4.98
N SER A 40 -0.96 -6.97 6.15
CA SER A 40 -2.24 -7.12 6.84
C SER A 40 -2.54 -5.89 7.69
N TRP A 41 -3.49 -5.07 7.27
CA TRP A 41 -3.78 -3.77 7.91
C TRP A 41 -4.13 -3.87 9.41
N LYS A 42 -4.76 -4.99 9.82
CA LYS A 42 -5.06 -5.29 11.23
C LYS A 42 -3.82 -5.36 12.13
N ASN A 43 -2.65 -5.62 11.55
CA ASN A 43 -1.38 -5.75 12.29
C ASN A 43 -0.64 -4.42 12.43
N TRP A 44 -1.02 -3.37 11.69
CA TRP A 44 -0.25 -2.12 11.61
C TRP A 44 -0.13 -1.39 12.94
N ASN A 45 -1.16 -1.43 13.80
CA ASN A 45 -1.05 -0.87 15.15
C ASN A 45 0.02 -1.58 16.01
N SER A 46 0.15 -2.90 15.87
CA SER A 46 1.18 -3.67 16.56
C SER A 46 2.57 -3.38 16.00
N LEU A 47 2.69 -3.28 14.66
CA LEU A 47 3.94 -2.96 13.98
C LEU A 47 4.42 -1.53 14.29
N SER A 48 3.51 -0.56 14.34
CA SER A 48 3.80 0.82 14.73
C SER A 48 4.36 0.90 16.15
N LYS A 49 3.68 0.25 17.13
CA LYS A 49 4.18 0.15 18.51
C LYS A 49 5.55 -0.53 18.60
N TYR A 50 5.77 -1.57 17.80
CA TYR A 50 7.07 -2.23 17.75
C TYR A 50 8.15 -1.29 17.23
N ALA A 51 7.87 -0.52 16.19
CA ALA A 51 8.79 0.46 15.63
C ALA A 51 9.16 1.54 16.67
N ASP A 52 8.17 2.13 17.34
CA ASP A 52 8.39 3.13 18.40
C ASP A 52 9.29 2.60 19.52
N GLN A 53 8.99 1.40 20.03
CA GLN A 53 9.74 0.76 21.12
C GLN A 53 11.19 0.40 20.74
N ASN A 54 11.48 0.33 19.44
CA ASN A 54 12.79 -0.10 18.94
C ASN A 54 13.54 1.00 18.20
N SER A 55 13.03 2.25 18.24
CA SER A 55 13.60 3.39 17.52
C SER A 55 13.73 3.12 16.01
N LEU A 56 12.73 2.45 15.44
CA LEU A 56 12.62 2.15 14.01
C LEU A 56 11.54 3.02 13.37
N ILE A 57 11.67 3.25 12.09
CA ILE A 57 10.65 3.90 11.25
C ILE A 57 9.74 2.82 10.67
N PHE A 58 8.42 2.95 10.87
CA PHE A 58 7.44 2.11 10.18
C PHE A 58 6.79 2.87 9.02
N VAL A 59 6.84 2.27 7.81
CA VAL A 59 6.27 2.81 6.58
C VAL A 59 5.24 1.82 5.99
N PRO A 60 3.97 1.83 6.43
CA PRO A 60 2.93 1.04 5.78
C PRO A 60 2.79 1.43 4.30
N CYS A 61 2.60 0.43 3.44
CA CYS A 61 2.35 0.62 2.01
C CYS A 61 0.87 0.41 1.69
N ILE A 62 0.26 1.38 1.00
CA ILE A 62 -1.15 1.38 0.64
C ILE A 62 -1.29 1.25 -0.88
N SER A 63 -2.27 0.47 -1.34
CA SER A 63 -2.60 0.32 -2.75
C SER A 63 -4.08 0.57 -3.02
N PRO A 64 -4.47 1.13 -4.19
CA PRO A 64 -5.86 1.20 -4.60
C PRO A 64 -6.51 -0.16 -4.85
N GLY A 65 -5.73 -1.21 -5.10
CA GLY A 65 -6.21 -2.57 -5.37
C GLY A 65 -5.09 -3.48 -5.85
N TYR A 66 -5.42 -4.70 -6.26
CA TYR A 66 -4.45 -5.62 -6.86
C TYR A 66 -5.18 -6.55 -7.83
N SER A 67 -4.62 -6.73 -9.02
CA SER A 67 -4.99 -7.78 -9.96
C SER A 67 -3.89 -7.93 -11.00
N ASP A 68 -3.34 -9.13 -11.11
CA ASP A 68 -2.38 -9.52 -12.16
C ASP A 68 -3.05 -10.13 -13.41
N GLY A 69 -4.38 -9.99 -13.50
CA GLY A 69 -5.19 -10.52 -14.60
C GLY A 69 -5.72 -11.94 -14.38
N LEU A 70 -5.36 -12.61 -13.27
CA LEU A 70 -5.90 -13.91 -12.90
C LEU A 70 -6.93 -13.78 -11.75
N PRO A 71 -8.04 -14.52 -11.78
CA PRO A 71 -8.96 -14.59 -10.66
C PRO A 71 -8.30 -15.38 -9.52
N ASP A 72 -7.69 -14.66 -8.60
CA ASP A 72 -6.92 -15.20 -7.48
C ASP A 72 -7.49 -14.72 -6.14
N THR A 73 -7.27 -15.52 -5.09
CA THR A 73 -7.61 -15.21 -3.68
C THR A 73 -6.99 -13.90 -3.18
N TYR A 74 -5.87 -13.45 -3.74
CA TYR A 74 -5.20 -12.19 -3.40
C TYR A 74 -5.61 -11.01 -4.28
N THR A 75 -6.49 -11.21 -5.28
CA THR A 75 -7.12 -10.10 -6.00
C THR A 75 -7.89 -9.21 -5.01
N ARG A 76 -7.72 -7.89 -5.14
CA ARG A 76 -8.40 -6.89 -4.33
C ARG A 76 -9.05 -5.86 -5.24
N HIS A 77 -10.37 -5.94 -5.32
CA HIS A 77 -11.16 -4.99 -6.09
C HIS A 77 -11.04 -3.58 -5.50
N ARG A 78 -10.97 -2.63 -6.42
CA ARG A 78 -10.85 -1.19 -6.15
C ARG A 78 -12.07 -0.59 -5.43
N LEU A 79 -13.25 -1.17 -5.67
CA LEU A 79 -14.53 -0.81 -5.04
C LEU A 79 -14.78 0.71 -5.04
N HIS A 80 -14.62 1.37 -6.20
CA HIS A 80 -14.82 2.82 -6.35
C HIS A 80 -14.01 3.66 -5.34
N GLY A 81 -12.79 3.21 -5.02
CA GLY A 81 -11.90 3.88 -4.06
C GLY A 81 -12.02 3.38 -2.62
N ASN A 82 -13.08 2.66 -2.26
CA ASN A 82 -13.30 2.22 -0.87
C ASN A 82 -12.16 1.31 -0.34
N TYR A 83 -11.56 0.47 -1.19
CA TYR A 83 -10.40 -0.33 -0.76
C TYR A 83 -9.22 0.56 -0.37
N TYR A 84 -8.92 1.57 -1.19
CA TYR A 84 -7.87 2.55 -0.92
C TYR A 84 -8.15 3.34 0.36
N ASP A 85 -9.39 3.78 0.53
CA ASP A 85 -9.86 4.53 1.70
C ASP A 85 -9.66 3.77 3.00
N VAL A 86 -10.02 2.49 3.03
CA VAL A 86 -9.81 1.66 4.22
C VAL A 86 -8.32 1.55 4.53
N GLY A 87 -7.47 1.35 3.53
CA GLY A 87 -6.00 1.33 3.70
C GLY A 87 -5.46 2.61 4.31
N TRP A 88 -5.87 3.78 3.81
CA TRP A 88 -5.49 5.08 4.39
C TRP A 88 -5.96 5.25 5.83
N ARG A 89 -7.22 4.93 6.12
CA ARG A 89 -7.75 5.00 7.48
C ARG A 89 -6.99 4.07 8.44
N SER A 90 -6.59 2.89 7.97
CA SER A 90 -5.78 1.96 8.76
C SER A 90 -4.38 2.51 9.05
N ALA A 91 -3.71 3.15 8.08
CA ALA A 91 -2.39 3.75 8.28
C ALA A 91 -2.44 4.94 9.27
N ILE A 92 -3.48 5.78 9.17
CA ILE A 92 -3.73 6.89 10.10
C ILE A 92 -4.04 6.35 11.50
N ALA A 93 -4.92 5.35 11.61
CA ALA A 93 -5.27 4.75 12.90
C ALA A 93 -4.08 4.05 13.60
N ALA A 94 -3.07 3.63 12.83
CA ALA A 94 -1.82 3.10 13.35
C ALA A 94 -0.81 4.19 13.77
N ASN A 95 -1.17 5.47 13.68
CA ASN A 95 -0.34 6.62 14.05
C ASN A 95 1.05 6.60 13.39
N THR A 96 1.10 6.23 12.11
CA THR A 96 2.35 6.15 11.36
C THR A 96 2.83 7.53 10.90
N LEU A 97 4.14 7.76 10.90
CA LEU A 97 4.74 9.04 10.49
C LEU A 97 4.94 9.15 8.96
N LEU A 98 5.05 8.00 8.30
CA LEU A 98 5.28 7.89 6.86
C LEU A 98 4.34 6.85 6.27
N VAL A 99 3.94 7.07 5.03
CA VAL A 99 3.15 6.13 4.24
C VAL A 99 3.77 6.06 2.86
N ALA A 100 3.89 4.86 2.31
CA ALA A 100 4.24 4.64 0.92
C ALA A 100 3.02 4.20 0.12
N ILE A 101 3.02 4.50 -1.18
CA ILE A 101 1.96 4.07 -2.10
C ILE A 101 2.54 3.00 -3.01
N THR A 102 1.94 1.82 -2.95
CA THR A 102 2.17 0.75 -3.93
C THR A 102 0.97 0.77 -4.88
N SER A 103 1.05 1.38 -6.05
CA SER A 103 2.22 1.95 -6.71
C SER A 103 1.83 3.19 -7.50
N PHE A 104 2.81 3.92 -8.02
CA PHE A 104 2.49 4.89 -9.08
C PHE A 104 1.98 4.15 -10.32
N ASN A 105 2.76 3.22 -10.88
CA ASN A 105 2.52 2.61 -12.19
C ASN A 105 2.95 1.14 -12.35
N ALA A 106 2.84 0.29 -11.32
CA ALA A 106 3.06 -1.15 -11.46
C ALA A 106 1.85 -1.82 -12.12
N TRP A 107 1.66 -1.56 -13.43
CA TRP A 107 0.52 -2.00 -14.23
C TRP A 107 0.34 -3.52 -14.24
N SER A 108 1.43 -4.29 -14.19
CA SER A 108 1.39 -5.75 -14.15
C SER A 108 0.75 -6.31 -12.87
N GLU A 109 0.73 -5.53 -11.78
CA GLU A 109 0.11 -5.90 -10.51
C GLU A 109 -1.30 -5.29 -10.34
N GLY A 110 -1.71 -4.41 -11.27
CA GLY A 110 -2.97 -3.67 -11.15
C GLY A 110 -3.03 -2.73 -9.94
N SER A 111 -1.88 -2.36 -9.35
CA SER A 111 -1.76 -1.55 -8.12
C SER A 111 -1.57 -0.04 -8.40
N GLN A 112 -1.55 0.37 -9.66
CA GLN A 112 -1.25 1.73 -10.09
C GLN A 112 -2.31 2.75 -9.64
N ILE A 113 -1.86 3.96 -9.25
CA ILE A 113 -2.68 5.17 -9.15
C ILE A 113 -2.59 6.05 -10.42
N GLU A 114 -1.65 5.74 -11.33
CA GLU A 114 -1.56 6.39 -12.64
C GLU A 114 -2.88 6.26 -13.42
N PRO A 115 -3.34 7.32 -14.12
CA PRO A 115 -4.63 7.31 -14.78
C PRO A 115 -4.83 6.14 -15.74
N ALA A 116 -5.95 5.43 -15.59
CA ALA A 116 -6.41 4.39 -16.52
C ALA A 116 -7.63 4.88 -17.30
N ILE A 117 -7.71 4.48 -18.57
CA ILE A 117 -8.86 4.76 -19.45
C ILE A 117 -9.49 3.45 -19.93
N PRO A 118 -10.80 3.42 -20.20
CA PRO A 118 -11.46 2.29 -20.83
C PRO A 118 -10.80 1.94 -22.17
N ARG A 119 -10.45 0.67 -22.35
CA ARG A 119 -9.84 0.17 -23.58
C ARG A 119 -10.31 -1.25 -23.88
N ALA A 120 -10.59 -1.51 -25.16
CA ALA A 120 -10.81 -2.86 -25.67
C ALA A 120 -9.98 -3.08 -26.93
N ILE A 121 -9.32 -4.24 -27.03
CA ILE A 121 -8.49 -4.64 -28.18
C ILE A 121 -8.72 -6.13 -28.42
N ASN A 122 -9.00 -6.53 -29.67
CA ASN A 122 -9.13 -7.94 -30.08
C ASN A 122 -10.04 -8.79 -29.18
N GLY A 123 -11.18 -8.22 -28.74
CA GLY A 123 -12.15 -8.90 -27.89
C GLY A 123 -11.80 -8.94 -26.39
N TYR A 124 -10.61 -8.45 -25.99
CA TYR A 124 -10.25 -8.27 -24.60
C TYR A 124 -10.59 -6.84 -24.13
N ARG A 125 -11.39 -6.72 -23.07
CA ARG A 125 -11.70 -5.45 -22.40
C ARG A 125 -10.84 -5.35 -21.14
N TYR A 126 -10.03 -4.29 -21.06
CA TYR A 126 -9.22 -4.00 -19.88
C TYR A 126 -10.10 -3.47 -18.74
N MET A 127 -9.69 -3.75 -17.50
CA MET A 127 -10.26 -3.07 -16.34
C MET A 127 -9.89 -1.59 -16.37
N ASP A 128 -10.83 -0.76 -15.95
CA ASP A 128 -10.72 0.69 -15.94
C ASP A 128 -11.20 1.25 -14.60
N TYR A 129 -11.33 2.58 -14.50
CA TYR A 129 -11.78 3.27 -13.30
C TYR A 129 -13.24 3.72 -13.38
N GLU A 130 -14.02 3.28 -14.37
CA GLU A 130 -15.40 3.75 -14.49
C GLU A 130 -16.28 3.30 -13.31
N PRO A 131 -17.26 4.12 -12.88
CA PRO A 131 -17.68 5.40 -13.46
C PRO A 131 -16.82 6.60 -13.05
N GLU A 132 -15.76 6.40 -12.28
CA GLU A 132 -14.84 7.47 -11.93
C GLU A 132 -13.98 7.91 -13.13
N ARG A 133 -13.48 9.14 -13.07
CA ARG A 133 -12.60 9.70 -14.10
C ARG A 133 -11.19 9.08 -14.02
N PRO A 134 -10.40 9.10 -15.10
CA PRO A 134 -9.04 8.54 -15.10
C PRO A 134 -8.14 9.08 -13.98
N GLN A 135 -8.28 10.35 -13.60
CA GLN A 135 -7.46 10.99 -12.55
C GLN A 135 -7.89 10.67 -11.12
N PHE A 136 -8.97 9.89 -10.93
CA PHE A 136 -9.60 9.66 -9.63
C PHE A 136 -8.63 9.26 -8.52
N TYR A 137 -7.72 8.32 -8.77
CA TYR A 137 -6.77 7.88 -7.74
C TYR A 137 -5.72 8.92 -7.38
N LEU A 138 -5.28 9.76 -8.33
CA LEU A 138 -4.39 10.88 -8.01
C LEU A 138 -5.10 11.93 -7.14
N ASP A 139 -6.35 12.25 -7.45
CA ASP A 139 -7.15 13.18 -6.65
C ASP A 139 -7.41 12.63 -5.25
N LEU A 140 -7.75 11.35 -5.16
CA LEU A 140 -8.02 10.67 -3.90
C LEU A 140 -6.75 10.57 -3.04
N THR A 141 -5.60 10.28 -3.64
CA THR A 141 -4.29 10.37 -2.98
C THR A 141 -4.05 11.79 -2.44
N GLY A 142 -4.29 12.83 -3.23
CA GLY A 142 -4.16 14.22 -2.79
C GLY A 142 -5.08 14.57 -1.61
N TRP A 143 -6.32 14.10 -1.66
CA TRP A 143 -7.31 14.27 -0.58
C TRP A 143 -6.87 13.59 0.72
N TRP A 144 -6.30 12.38 0.64
CA TRP A 144 -5.78 11.65 1.80
C TRP A 144 -4.52 12.28 2.38
N ILE A 145 -3.59 12.73 1.53
CA ILE A 145 -2.39 13.46 1.97
C ILE A 145 -2.78 14.70 2.79
N SER A 146 -3.83 15.43 2.40
CA SER A 146 -4.30 16.60 3.15
C SER A 146 -4.81 16.27 4.57
N ARG A 147 -5.20 15.02 4.81
CA ARG A 147 -5.69 14.50 6.10
C ARG A 147 -4.61 13.82 6.93
N PHE A 148 -3.62 13.24 6.27
CA PHE A 148 -2.45 12.65 6.93
C PHE A 148 -1.55 13.72 7.57
N LYS A 149 -1.49 14.93 7.02
CA LYS A 149 -0.69 16.05 7.53
C LYS A 149 -1.25 16.73 8.81
N LYS A 150 -2.31 16.19 9.42
CA LYS A 150 -2.92 16.71 10.64
C LYS A 150 -2.77 15.73 11.78
#